data_AF-H0G7T5-F1
#
_entry.id   AF-H0G7T5-F1
#
_cell.length_a   1.000
_cell.length_b   1.000
_cell.length_c   1.000
_cell.angle_alpha   90.00
_cell.angle_beta   90.00
_cell.angle_gamma   90.00
#
_symmetry.space_group_name_H-M   'P 1'
#
loop_
_entity.id
_entity.type
_entity.pdbx_description
1 polymer ?
#
loop_
_entity_poly.entity_id
_entity_poly.type
_entity_poly.pdbx_seq_one_letter_code
_entity_poly.pdbx_strand_id
1 'polypeptide(L)'
;MPRLSPFKNILIWLVVLAGLAFALPNLLSREQLADWPTWLPHRQVPLGLDLRGGSHIVLKVSREDIVAERLQSTIDTIADALRQADIRYTGLSGSGQGLQFRLRDAMKAPAARDALKALVAPVRQGGLFGNSIQELVYEESATSDTLRLRLTDEGIDLRVSDAVAQSIEVVRRRVGEVIAVVPIIERRGGDRLSVQVPGLDEPQRLKDLLGQRGDVALKWLDSSMPAQQAVDT
;
A
#
# COMPACT_ATOMS: atom_id res chain seq x y z
N MET A 1 51.22 34.30 23.28
CA MET A 1 50.31 33.12 23.30
C MET A 1 49.39 33.25 24.50
N PRO A 2 48.07 33.40 24.33
CA PRO A 2 47.17 33.53 25.47
C PRO A 2 47.20 32.22 26.29
N ARG A 3 47.64 32.31 27.56
CA ARG A 3 47.65 31.16 28.47
C ARG A 3 46.22 30.92 28.95
N LEU A 4 45.60 29.86 28.46
CA LEU A 4 44.31 29.38 28.96
C LEU A 4 44.45 28.99 30.44
N SER A 5 43.44 29.29 31.26
CA SER A 5 43.39 28.90 32.67
C SER A 5 43.55 27.37 32.82
N PRO A 6 44.29 26.87 33.82
CA PRO A 6 44.50 25.43 34.01
C PRO A 6 43.17 24.66 34.13
N PHE A 7 42.15 25.27 34.73
CA PHE A 7 40.82 24.67 34.82
C PHE A 7 40.14 24.54 33.45
N LYS A 8 40.28 25.55 32.59
CA LYS A 8 39.78 25.49 31.20
C LYS A 8 40.50 24.42 30.40
N ASN A 9 41.81 24.26 30.59
CA ASN A 9 42.57 23.19 29.92
C ASN A 9 42.11 21.80 30.37
N ILE A 10 41.90 21.59 31.67
CA ILE A 10 41.38 20.31 32.20
C ILE A 10 40.00 20.00 31.61
N LEU A 11 39.11 21.00 31.56
CA LEU A 11 37.78 20.83 30.97
C LEU A 11 37.84 20.48 29.48
N ILE A 12 38.70 21.16 28.71
CA ILE A 12 38.89 20.88 27.27
C ILE A 12 39.37 19.44 27.07
N TRP A 13 40.39 19.02 27.82
CA TRP A 13 40.91 17.65 27.72
C TRP A 13 39.86 16.61 28.10
N LEU A 14 39.07 16.85 29.15
CA LEU A 14 37.98 15.96 29.55
C LEU A 14 36.94 15.80 28.44
N VAL A 15 36.53 16.90 27.80
CA VAL A 15 35.57 16.87 26.68
C VAL A 15 36.13 16.12 25.48
N VAL A 16 37.41 16.34 25.14
CA VAL A 16 38.08 15.61 24.05
C VAL A 16 38.16 14.11 24.35
N LEU A 17 38.53 13.74 25.58
CA LEU A 17 38.62 12.33 26.00
C LEU A 17 37.26 11.65 26.00
N ALA A 18 36.22 12.36 26.46
CA ALA A 18 34.84 11.89 26.38
C ALA A 18 34.39 11.70 24.92
N GLY A 19 34.68 12.67 24.05
CA GLY A 19 34.38 12.56 22.61
C GLY A 19 35.07 11.36 21.96
N LEU A 20 36.35 11.12 22.28
CA LEU A 20 37.10 9.97 21.78
C LEU A 20 36.50 8.64 22.29
N ALA A 21 36.13 8.58 23.57
CA ALA A 21 35.49 7.41 24.17
C ALA A 21 34.13 7.08 23.53
N PHE A 22 33.34 8.10 23.15
CA PHE A 22 32.08 7.92 22.42
C PHE A 22 32.28 7.56 20.94
N ALA A 23 33.39 7.95 20.31
CA ALA A 23 33.69 7.65 18.91
C ALA A 23 34.34 6.26 18.72
N LEU A 24 35.06 5.77 19.72
CA LEU A 24 35.79 4.50 19.72
C LEU A 24 34.98 3.28 19.23
N PRO A 25 33.70 3.10 19.62
CA PRO A 25 32.89 1.96 19.20
C PRO A 25 32.68 1.87 17.69
N ASN A 26 32.76 3.00 16.97
CA ASN A 26 32.58 3.03 15.51
C ASN A 26 33.81 2.46 14.75
N LEU A 27 34.97 2.35 15.40
CA LEU A 27 36.19 1.80 14.79
C LEU A 27 36.34 0.29 15.01
N LEU A 28 35.55 -0.29 15.91
CA LEU A 28 35.60 -1.71 16.27
C LEU A 28 34.61 -2.53 15.42
N SER A 29 35.00 -3.75 15.10
CA SER A 29 34.09 -4.72 14.46
C SER A 29 33.03 -5.22 15.45
N ARG A 30 31.92 -5.78 14.94
CA ARG A 30 30.82 -6.29 15.80
C ARG A 30 31.27 -7.41 16.75
N GLU A 31 32.25 -8.21 16.34
CA GLU A 31 32.83 -9.27 17.15
C GLU A 31 33.66 -8.71 18.31
N GLN A 32 34.50 -7.71 18.05
CA GLN A 32 35.29 -7.04 19.08
C GLN A 32 34.43 -6.22 20.07
N LEU A 33 33.26 -5.76 19.62
CA LEU A 33 32.28 -5.10 20.47
C LEU A 33 31.52 -6.05 21.40
N ALA A 34 31.47 -7.34 21.09
CA ALA A 34 30.81 -8.34 21.94
C ALA A 34 31.58 -8.56 23.25
N ASP A 35 32.91 -8.47 23.20
CA ASP A 35 33.79 -8.58 24.37
C ASP A 35 34.05 -7.23 25.06
N TRP A 36 33.34 -6.17 24.65
CA TRP A 36 33.56 -4.81 25.14
C TRP A 36 32.92 -4.60 26.53
N PRO A 37 33.61 -3.97 27.50
CA PRO A 37 33.09 -3.84 28.87
C PRO A 37 31.76 -3.07 28.93
N THR A 38 30.76 -3.60 29.64
CA THR A 38 29.38 -3.07 29.70
C THR A 38 29.25 -1.61 30.19
N TRP A 39 30.28 -1.08 30.86
CA TRP A 39 30.30 0.28 31.40
C TRP A 39 30.75 1.36 30.39
N LEU A 40 31.26 0.95 29.22
CA LEU A 40 31.62 1.87 28.13
C LEU A 40 30.48 2.00 27.10
N PRO A 41 30.48 3.00 26.21
CA PRO A 41 29.48 3.09 25.14
C PRO A 41 29.63 1.94 24.14
N HIS A 42 28.55 1.21 23.82
CA HIS A 42 28.54 0.16 22.77
C HIS A 42 27.79 0.55 21.49
N ARG A 43 27.13 1.71 21.49
CA ARG A 43 26.26 2.12 20.37
C ARG A 43 27.08 2.65 19.21
N GLN A 44 27.13 1.90 18.12
CA GLN A 44 27.61 2.37 16.84
C GLN A 44 26.57 3.28 16.16
N VAL A 45 27.05 4.21 15.35
CA VAL A 45 26.18 5.02 14.48
C VAL A 45 25.50 4.09 13.47
N PRO A 46 24.17 4.17 13.29
CA PRO A 46 23.49 3.40 12.27
C PRO A 46 23.96 3.88 10.89
N LEU A 47 24.76 3.05 10.23
CA LEU A 47 25.23 3.29 8.86
C LEU A 47 24.01 3.24 7.91
N GLY A 48 23.94 4.20 6.99
CA GLY A 48 22.92 4.24 5.94
C GLY A 48 23.14 3.15 4.89
N LEU A 49 22.19 3.03 3.95
CA LEU A 49 22.22 2.00 2.89
C LEU A 49 23.50 2.07 2.03
N ASP A 50 23.97 3.27 1.72
CA ASP A 50 25.17 3.50 0.91
C ASP A 50 26.44 2.95 1.57
N LEU A 51 26.48 2.92 2.92
CA LEU A 51 27.62 2.43 3.69
C LEU A 51 27.47 0.98 4.17
N ARG A 52 26.24 0.47 4.31
CA ARG A 52 25.98 -0.94 4.70
C ARG A 52 25.83 -1.89 3.51
N GLY A 53 25.62 -1.35 2.31
CA GLY A 53 25.07 -2.12 1.21
C GLY A 53 23.59 -2.46 1.44
N GLY A 54 22.89 -2.72 0.33
CA GLY A 54 21.51 -3.18 0.34
C GLY A 54 20.74 -2.78 -0.91
N SER A 55 19.43 -3.08 -0.91
CA SER A 55 18.56 -2.88 -2.06
C SER A 55 17.52 -1.80 -1.80
N HIS A 56 17.32 -0.91 -2.78
CA HIS A 56 16.28 0.12 -2.77
C HIS A 56 15.42 -0.01 -4.03
N ILE A 57 14.11 -0.18 -3.84
CA ILE A 57 13.12 -0.27 -4.92
C ILE A 57 11.99 0.71 -4.67
N VAL A 58 11.48 1.29 -5.76
CA VAL A 58 10.27 2.11 -5.75
C VAL A 58 9.18 1.37 -6.49
N LEU A 59 8.10 1.07 -5.80
CA LEU A 59 6.89 0.47 -6.37
C LEU A 59 5.88 1.57 -6.66
N LYS A 60 5.17 1.47 -7.79
CA LYS A 60 4.09 2.38 -8.15
C LYS A 60 2.80 1.56 -8.29
N VAL A 61 1.72 2.02 -7.68
CA VAL A 61 0.39 1.45 -7.88
C VAL A 61 -0.12 1.90 -9.25
N SER A 62 -0.60 0.96 -10.07
CA SER A 62 -1.25 1.29 -11.35
C SER A 62 -2.64 1.84 -11.07
N ARG A 63 -2.88 3.07 -11.51
CA ARG A 63 -4.20 3.70 -11.40
C ARG A 63 -5.22 2.99 -12.29
N GLU A 64 -4.76 2.51 -13.43
CA GLU A 64 -5.55 1.81 -14.44
C GLU A 64 -6.09 0.49 -13.89
N ASP A 65 -5.25 -0.28 -13.19
CA ASP A 65 -5.65 -1.52 -12.54
C ASP A 65 -6.71 -1.27 -11.45
N ILE A 66 -6.52 -0.22 -10.62
CA ILE A 66 -7.49 0.17 -9.58
C ILE A 66 -8.84 0.58 -10.21
N VAL A 67 -8.82 1.30 -11.32
CA VAL A 67 -10.05 1.67 -12.05
C VAL A 67 -10.75 0.42 -12.57
N ALA A 68 -10.02 -0.49 -13.21
CA ALA A 68 -10.59 -1.70 -13.79
C ALA A 68 -11.21 -2.61 -12.70
N GLU A 69 -10.49 -2.85 -11.60
CA GLU A 69 -10.99 -3.62 -10.46
C GLU A 69 -12.22 -2.97 -9.84
N ARG A 70 -12.18 -1.64 -9.62
CA ARG A 70 -13.31 -0.91 -9.05
C ARG A 70 -14.52 -0.91 -9.97
N LEU A 71 -14.32 -0.80 -11.28
CA LEU A 71 -15.37 -0.86 -12.29
C LEU A 71 -16.07 -2.22 -12.25
N GLN A 72 -15.30 -3.31 -12.25
CA GLN A 72 -15.84 -4.66 -12.17
C GLN A 72 -16.61 -4.90 -10.87
N SER A 73 -16.03 -4.54 -9.72
CA SER A 73 -16.69 -4.64 -8.41
C SER A 73 -17.98 -3.82 -8.36
N THR A 74 -18.00 -2.63 -8.98
CA THR A 74 -19.19 -1.76 -9.05
C THR A 74 -20.26 -2.37 -9.96
N ILE A 75 -19.89 -2.96 -11.08
CA ILE A 75 -20.80 -3.71 -11.96
C ILE A 75 -21.49 -4.83 -11.17
N ASP A 76 -20.72 -5.65 -10.45
CA ASP A 76 -21.25 -6.78 -9.70
C ASP A 76 -22.19 -6.29 -8.59
N THR A 77 -21.82 -5.23 -7.87
CA THR A 77 -22.65 -4.67 -6.81
C THR A 77 -23.93 -4.02 -7.34
N ILE A 78 -23.88 -3.33 -8.50
CA ILE A 78 -25.07 -2.79 -9.16
C ILE A 78 -26.00 -3.93 -9.60
N ALA A 79 -25.43 -4.97 -10.21
CA ALA A 79 -26.17 -6.14 -10.66
C ALA A 79 -26.95 -6.80 -9.49
N ASP A 80 -26.29 -6.96 -8.35
CA ASP A 80 -26.89 -7.54 -7.15
C ASP A 80 -27.95 -6.62 -6.54
N ALA A 81 -27.69 -5.32 -6.43
CA ALA A 81 -28.65 -4.34 -5.90
C ALA A 81 -29.93 -4.27 -6.74
N LEU A 82 -29.80 -4.24 -8.07
CA LEU A 82 -30.96 -4.24 -8.98
C LEU A 82 -31.72 -5.56 -8.95
N ARG A 83 -31.02 -6.69 -8.79
CA ARG A 83 -31.65 -8.00 -8.64
C ARG A 83 -32.48 -8.09 -7.35
N GLN A 84 -31.94 -7.61 -6.23
CA GLN A 84 -32.64 -7.58 -4.94
C GLN A 84 -33.89 -6.69 -4.98
N ALA A 85 -33.87 -5.60 -5.75
CA ALA A 85 -35.02 -4.72 -5.96
C ALA A 85 -36.03 -5.20 -7.02
N ASP A 86 -35.83 -6.38 -7.62
CA ASP A 86 -36.61 -6.92 -8.75
C ASP A 86 -36.71 -5.95 -9.94
N ILE A 87 -35.60 -5.29 -10.26
CA ILE A 87 -35.48 -4.37 -11.39
C ILE A 87 -34.72 -5.06 -12.51
N ARG A 88 -35.37 -5.24 -13.66
CA ARG A 88 -34.76 -5.85 -14.84
C ARG A 88 -33.97 -4.80 -15.62
N TYR A 89 -32.72 -5.12 -15.95
CA TYR A 89 -31.81 -4.28 -16.73
C TYR A 89 -31.20 -5.06 -17.90
N THR A 90 -30.60 -4.33 -18.84
CA THR A 90 -29.91 -4.85 -20.02
C THR A 90 -28.65 -4.05 -20.31
N GLY A 91 -27.63 -4.71 -20.85
CA GLY A 91 -26.40 -4.05 -21.33
C GLY A 91 -25.55 -3.42 -20.23
N LEU A 92 -25.56 -3.96 -19.00
CA LEU A 92 -24.67 -3.48 -17.93
C LEU A 92 -23.23 -3.71 -18.34
N SER A 93 -22.53 -2.60 -18.59
CA SER A 93 -21.16 -2.58 -19.07
C SER A 93 -20.45 -1.35 -18.55
N GLY A 94 -19.15 -1.49 -18.31
CA GLY A 94 -18.27 -0.39 -17.94
C GLY A 94 -17.17 -0.22 -18.97
N SER A 95 -16.84 1.02 -19.29
CA SER A 95 -15.70 1.37 -20.15
C SER A 95 -15.00 2.60 -19.61
N GLY A 96 -13.67 2.52 -19.46
CA GLY A 96 -12.87 3.57 -18.83
C GLY A 96 -13.31 3.78 -17.38
N GLN A 97 -13.84 4.96 -17.07
CA GLN A 97 -14.37 5.32 -15.75
C GLN A 97 -15.91 5.35 -15.71
N GLY A 98 -16.58 5.08 -16.83
CA GLY A 98 -18.04 5.15 -16.96
C GLY A 98 -18.69 3.78 -16.93
N LEU A 99 -19.87 3.70 -16.32
CA LEU A 99 -20.78 2.56 -16.36
C LEU A 99 -22.09 3.01 -17.00
N GLN A 100 -22.65 2.14 -17.84
CA GLN A 100 -23.97 2.36 -18.40
C GLN A 100 -24.78 1.08 -18.38
N PHE A 101 -26.08 1.24 -18.17
CA PHE A 101 -27.06 0.17 -18.36
C PHE A 101 -28.41 0.76 -18.73
N ARG A 102 -29.23 -0.06 -19.36
CA ARG A 102 -30.60 0.30 -19.75
C ARG A 102 -31.59 -0.48 -18.92
N LEU A 103 -32.58 0.20 -18.35
CA LEU A 103 -33.68 -0.44 -17.65
C LEU A 103 -34.63 -1.08 -18.67
N ARG A 104 -35.32 -2.16 -18.30
CA ARG A 104 -36.41 -2.69 -19.15
C ARG A 104 -37.71 -1.93 -18.96
N ASP A 105 -37.88 -1.33 -17.79
CA ASP A 105 -39.06 -0.59 -17.39
C ASP A 105 -38.62 0.79 -16.92
N ALA A 106 -38.84 1.79 -17.78
CA ALA A 106 -38.47 3.18 -17.52
C ALA A 106 -39.24 3.78 -16.32
N MET A 107 -40.42 3.23 -15.97
CA MET A 107 -41.19 3.70 -14.80
C MET A 107 -40.51 3.34 -13.48
N LYS A 108 -39.62 2.35 -13.48
CA LYS A 108 -38.84 1.94 -12.31
C LYS A 108 -37.52 2.72 -12.14
N ALA A 109 -37.25 3.73 -12.97
CA ALA A 109 -36.04 4.55 -12.85
C ALA A 109 -35.85 5.21 -11.46
N PRO A 110 -36.89 5.75 -10.80
CA PRO A 110 -36.77 6.27 -9.44
C PRO A 110 -36.39 5.18 -8.42
N ALA A 111 -37.07 4.03 -8.50
CA ALA A 111 -36.79 2.88 -7.63
C ALA A 111 -35.36 2.34 -7.82
N ALA A 112 -34.84 2.35 -9.05
CA ALA A 112 -33.46 1.97 -9.34
C ALA A 112 -32.46 2.95 -8.69
N ARG A 113 -32.72 4.26 -8.78
CA ARG A 113 -31.89 5.28 -8.12
C ARG A 113 -31.89 5.14 -6.61
N ASP A 114 -33.04 4.79 -6.02
CA ASP A 114 -33.16 4.56 -4.58
C ASP A 114 -32.37 3.30 -4.16
N ALA A 115 -32.46 2.21 -4.92
CA ALA A 115 -31.67 1.00 -4.66
C ALA A 115 -30.16 1.24 -4.74
N LEU A 116 -29.73 2.12 -5.65
CA LEU A 116 -28.33 2.47 -5.86
C LEU A 116 -27.84 3.65 -5.00
N LYS A 117 -28.72 4.25 -4.19
CA LYS A 117 -28.38 5.42 -3.36
C LYS A 117 -27.23 5.16 -2.40
N ALA A 118 -27.12 3.94 -1.87
CA ALA A 118 -26.03 3.54 -0.98
C ALA A 118 -24.67 3.48 -1.69
N LEU A 119 -24.64 3.15 -2.99
CA LEU A 119 -23.42 3.07 -3.80
C LEU A 119 -22.90 4.46 -4.20
N VAL A 120 -23.80 5.42 -4.37
CA VAL A 120 -23.51 6.81 -4.74
C VAL A 120 -23.35 7.70 -3.50
N ALA A 121 -23.58 7.15 -2.31
CA ALA A 121 -23.39 7.85 -1.06
C ALA A 121 -21.90 8.20 -0.87
N PRO A 122 -21.58 9.40 -0.36
CA PRO A 122 -20.20 9.79 -0.17
C PRO A 122 -19.55 8.95 0.93
N VAL A 123 -18.32 8.50 0.65
CA VAL A 123 -17.48 7.79 1.58
C VAL A 123 -16.78 8.80 2.47
N ARG A 124 -16.88 8.61 3.79
CA ARG A 124 -16.25 9.48 4.79
C ARG A 124 -14.84 8.99 5.08
N GLN A 125 -13.84 9.82 4.80
CA GLN A 125 -12.44 9.52 5.11
C GLN A 125 -12.01 10.29 6.36
N GLY A 126 -11.61 9.60 7.44
CA GLY A 126 -11.01 10.23 8.63
C GLY A 126 -11.92 10.40 9.86
N GLY A 127 -12.97 9.59 10.00
CA GLY A 127 -13.83 9.60 11.19
C GLY A 127 -14.80 10.80 11.23
N LEU A 128 -15.10 11.31 12.42
CA LEU A 128 -16.14 12.32 12.64
C LEU A 128 -15.88 13.69 11.96
N PHE A 129 -14.62 14.00 11.63
CA PHE A 129 -14.22 15.26 10.97
C PHE A 129 -13.72 15.02 9.53
N GLY A 130 -14.05 13.86 8.98
CA GLY A 130 -13.56 13.46 7.67
C GLY A 130 -14.23 14.18 6.51
N ASN A 131 -13.45 14.47 5.46
CA ASN A 131 -14.01 14.93 4.19
C ASN A 131 -14.85 13.81 3.57
N SER A 132 -16.02 14.19 3.05
CA SER A 132 -16.90 13.31 2.31
C SER A 132 -16.49 13.29 0.84
N ILE A 133 -16.04 12.14 0.33
CA ILE A 133 -15.65 11.97 -1.07
C ILE A 133 -16.73 11.14 -1.76
N GLN A 134 -17.26 11.64 -2.86
CA GLN A 134 -18.22 10.90 -3.66
C GLN A 134 -17.46 10.10 -4.71
N GLU A 135 -17.42 8.78 -4.56
CA GLU A 135 -16.68 7.91 -5.48
C GLU A 135 -17.40 7.65 -6.80
N LEU A 136 -18.73 7.65 -6.77
CA LEU A 136 -19.58 7.32 -7.90
C LEU A 136 -20.63 8.42 -8.06
N VAL A 137 -20.77 8.96 -9.28
CA VAL A 137 -21.70 10.05 -9.58
C VAL A 137 -22.59 9.64 -10.74
N TYR A 138 -23.87 10.04 -10.70
CA TYR A 138 -24.77 9.87 -11.83
C TYR A 138 -24.40 10.86 -12.93
N GLU A 139 -24.23 10.36 -14.15
CA GLU A 139 -24.06 11.19 -15.32
C GLU A 139 -25.42 11.38 -16.01
N GLU A 140 -25.70 12.61 -16.42
CA GLU A 140 -26.98 12.95 -17.02
C GLU A 140 -27.10 12.23 -18.37
N SER A 141 -28.14 11.38 -18.51
CA SER A 141 -28.43 10.69 -19.76
C SER A 141 -29.56 11.38 -20.49
N ALA A 142 -29.38 11.60 -21.79
CA ALA A 142 -30.38 12.18 -22.68
C ALA A 142 -31.65 11.31 -22.85
N THR A 143 -31.62 10.05 -22.39
CA THR A 143 -32.73 9.09 -22.50
C THR A 143 -33.14 8.63 -21.10
N SER A 144 -34.43 8.69 -20.80
CA SER A 144 -35.00 8.33 -19.47
C SER A 144 -34.81 6.87 -19.07
N ASP A 145 -34.53 5.99 -20.03
CA ASP A 145 -34.38 4.54 -19.82
C ASP A 145 -32.92 4.10 -19.62
N THR A 146 -31.95 5.00 -19.87
CA THR A 146 -30.52 4.71 -19.71
C THR A 146 -30.00 5.40 -18.47
N LEU A 147 -29.38 4.65 -17.57
CA LEU A 147 -28.68 5.18 -16.41
C LEU A 147 -27.18 5.09 -16.67
N ARG A 148 -26.49 6.21 -16.44
CA ARG A 148 -25.04 6.30 -16.50
C ARG A 148 -24.50 6.69 -15.14
N LEU A 149 -23.42 6.03 -14.74
CA LEU A 149 -22.65 6.35 -13.55
C LEU A 149 -21.19 6.50 -13.95
N ARG A 150 -20.45 7.32 -13.21
CA ARG A 150 -19.02 7.54 -13.46
C ARG A 150 -18.27 7.51 -12.15
N LEU A 151 -17.12 6.84 -12.15
CA LEU A 151 -16.14 6.94 -11.07
C LEU A 151 -15.47 8.31 -11.11
N THR A 152 -15.41 8.98 -9.96
CA THR A 152 -14.76 10.28 -9.82
C THR A 152 -13.25 10.14 -9.72
N ASP A 153 -12.50 11.15 -10.16
CA ASP A 153 -11.04 11.13 -10.04
C ASP A 153 -10.61 11.16 -8.57
N GLU A 154 -11.33 11.89 -7.73
CA GLU A 154 -11.12 11.95 -6.28
C GLU A 154 -11.35 10.59 -5.62
N GLY A 155 -12.37 9.86 -6.07
CA GLY A 155 -12.63 8.50 -5.61
C GLY A 155 -11.52 7.53 -6.02
N ILE A 156 -11.02 7.65 -7.26
CA ILE A 156 -9.90 6.83 -7.73
C ILE A 156 -8.63 7.13 -6.92
N ASP A 157 -8.32 8.40 -6.68
CA ASP A 157 -7.13 8.80 -5.92
C ASP A 157 -7.19 8.34 -4.46
N LEU A 158 -8.39 8.36 -3.86
CA LEU A 158 -8.65 7.74 -2.56
C LEU A 158 -8.30 6.24 -2.59
N ARG A 159 -8.81 5.50 -3.57
CA ARG A 159 -8.56 4.06 -3.70
C ARG A 159 -7.10 3.73 -3.97
N VAL A 160 -6.40 4.55 -4.76
CA VAL A 160 -4.95 4.44 -4.96
C VAL A 160 -4.21 4.66 -3.64
N SER A 161 -4.59 5.67 -2.86
CA SER A 161 -3.99 5.93 -1.55
C SER A 161 -4.22 4.78 -0.57
N ASP A 162 -5.42 4.21 -0.53
CA ASP A 162 -5.76 3.05 0.29
C ASP A 162 -4.95 1.81 -0.13
N ALA A 163 -4.82 1.58 -1.44
CA ALA A 163 -4.01 0.49 -1.98
C ALA A 163 -2.53 0.61 -1.60
N VAL A 164 -1.97 1.83 -1.61
CA VAL A 164 -0.61 2.08 -1.11
C VAL A 164 -0.51 1.74 0.37
N ALA A 165 -1.48 2.18 1.19
CA ALA A 165 -1.48 1.91 2.63
C ALA A 165 -1.55 0.41 2.95
N GLN A 166 -2.41 -0.32 2.26
CA GLN A 166 -2.52 -1.79 2.40
C GLN A 166 -1.24 -2.50 1.92
N SER A 167 -0.63 -2.02 0.83
CA SER A 167 0.58 -2.60 0.27
C SER A 167 1.78 -2.55 1.22
N ILE A 168 1.84 -1.57 2.12
CA ILE A 168 2.92 -1.48 3.13
C ILE A 168 3.01 -2.77 3.95
N GLU A 169 1.87 -3.27 4.42
CA GLU A 169 1.83 -4.47 5.26
C GLU A 169 2.14 -5.74 4.46
N VAL A 170 1.64 -5.81 3.22
CA VAL A 170 1.94 -6.94 2.32
C VAL A 170 3.43 -7.02 2.01
N VAL A 171 4.04 -5.89 1.66
CA VAL A 171 5.49 -5.80 1.38
C VAL A 171 6.30 -6.15 2.63
N ARG A 172 5.91 -5.62 3.80
CA ARG A 172 6.58 -5.92 5.08
C ARG A 172 6.61 -7.41 5.35
N ARG A 173 5.48 -8.09 5.19
CA ARG A 173 5.36 -9.54 5.41
C ARG A 173 6.23 -10.33 4.43
N ARG A 174 6.12 -10.05 3.13
CA ARG A 174 6.88 -10.76 2.09
C ARG A 174 8.39 -10.63 2.27
N VAL A 175 8.89 -9.43 2.58
CA VAL A 175 10.33 -9.25 2.83
C VAL A 175 10.76 -9.99 4.09
N GLY A 176 9.96 -9.95 5.16
CA GLY A 176 10.25 -10.65 6.41
C GLY A 176 10.26 -12.18 6.30
N GLU A 177 9.52 -12.76 5.36
CA GLU A 177 9.52 -14.22 5.10
C GLU A 177 10.83 -14.71 4.47
N VAL A 178 11.48 -13.86 3.66
CA VAL A 178 12.69 -14.24 2.91
C VAL A 178 13.97 -13.80 3.62
N ILE A 179 13.90 -12.72 4.40
CA ILE A 179 15.08 -12.07 4.99
C ILE A 179 14.78 -11.76 6.45
N ALA A 180 15.68 -12.16 7.35
CA ALA A 180 15.60 -11.89 8.79
C ALA A 180 15.86 -10.41 9.18
N VAL A 181 15.72 -9.48 8.23
CA VAL A 181 16.01 -8.04 8.41
C VAL A 181 14.72 -7.25 8.18
N VAL A 182 14.46 -6.29 9.07
CA VAL A 182 13.29 -5.42 8.97
C VAL A 182 13.50 -4.41 7.83
N PRO A 183 12.61 -4.37 6.82
CA PRO A 183 12.69 -3.36 5.76
C PRO A 183 12.24 -1.99 6.25
N ILE A 184 12.84 -0.94 5.70
CA ILE A 184 12.36 0.44 5.84
C ILE A 184 11.42 0.69 4.67
N ILE A 185 10.14 0.91 4.98
CA ILE A 185 9.07 1.11 4.00
C ILE A 185 8.47 2.48 4.22
N GLU A 186 8.51 3.32 3.18
CA GLU A 186 8.05 4.70 3.25
C GLU A 186 7.12 5.00 2.07
N ARG A 187 6.01 5.68 2.34
CA ARG A 187 5.15 6.20 1.29
C ARG A 187 5.85 7.37 0.61
N ARG A 188 5.91 7.34 -0.73
CA ARG A 188 6.51 8.40 -1.54
C ARG A 188 5.42 9.03 -2.41
N GLY A 189 4.85 10.15 -1.99
CA GLY A 189 3.77 10.82 -2.72
C GLY A 189 2.42 10.10 -2.57
N GLY A 190 1.56 10.20 -3.59
CA GLY A 190 0.19 9.68 -3.56
C GLY A 190 0.06 8.18 -3.91
N ASP A 191 0.93 7.70 -4.80
CA ASP A 191 0.76 6.45 -5.56
C ASP A 191 2.00 5.53 -5.52
N ARG A 192 3.06 5.91 -4.79
CA ARG A 192 4.31 5.14 -4.75
C ARG A 192 4.74 4.76 -3.34
N LEU A 193 5.50 3.67 -3.30
CA LEU A 193 6.08 3.10 -2.10
C LEU A 193 7.58 2.90 -2.30
N SER A 194 8.37 3.45 -1.38
CA SER A 194 9.82 3.26 -1.32
C SER A 194 10.13 2.14 -0.34
N VAL A 195 10.88 1.14 -0.78
CA VAL A 195 11.28 -0.03 0.03
C VAL A 195 12.78 -0.10 0.05
N GLN A 196 13.35 -0.12 1.25
CA GLN A 196 14.79 -0.26 1.48
C GLN A 196 15.05 -1.46 2.36
N VAL A 197 15.93 -2.36 1.91
CA VAL A 197 16.29 -3.58 2.63
C VAL A 197 17.81 -3.55 2.87
N PRO A 198 18.26 -3.22 4.10
CA PRO A 198 19.67 -3.22 4.44
C PRO A 198 20.26 -4.65 4.37
N GLY A 199 21.48 -4.79 3.83
CA GLY A 199 22.17 -6.08 3.76
C GLY A 199 21.60 -7.07 2.74
N LEU A 200 20.73 -6.61 1.83
CA LEU A 200 20.32 -7.38 0.65
C LEU A 200 21.04 -6.85 -0.58
N ASP A 201 22.09 -7.54 -1.02
CA ASP A 201 22.98 -7.04 -2.08
C ASP A 201 22.42 -7.23 -3.50
N GLU A 202 21.38 -8.05 -3.68
CA GLU A 202 20.76 -8.34 -4.98
C GLU A 202 19.35 -7.73 -5.12
N PRO A 203 19.22 -6.57 -5.79
CA PRO A 203 17.91 -5.93 -6.01
C PRO A 203 16.96 -6.77 -6.86
N GLN A 204 17.49 -7.61 -7.75
CA GLN A 204 16.67 -8.44 -8.64
C GLN A 204 15.86 -9.46 -7.84
N ARG A 205 16.47 -10.08 -6.82
CA ARG A 205 15.77 -11.01 -5.91
C ARG A 205 14.63 -10.33 -5.15
N LEU A 206 14.84 -9.08 -4.70
CA LEU A 206 13.79 -8.29 -4.08
C LEU A 206 12.66 -7.95 -5.06
N LYS A 207 13.02 -7.58 -6.29
CA LYS A 207 12.05 -7.31 -7.36
C LYS A 207 11.20 -8.54 -7.67
N ASP A 208 11.82 -9.71 -7.80
CA ASP A 208 11.12 -10.96 -8.12
C ASP A 208 10.16 -11.36 -6.99
N LEU A 209 10.59 -11.22 -5.74
CA LEU A 209 9.76 -11.47 -4.55
C LEU A 209 8.53 -10.54 -4.49
N LEU A 210 8.72 -9.26 -4.80
CA LEU A 210 7.65 -8.26 -4.75
C LEU A 210 6.79 -8.25 -6.02
N GLY A 211 7.33 -8.73 -7.15
CA GLY A 211 6.66 -8.78 -8.44
C GLY A 211 5.73 -9.98 -8.64
N GLN A 212 5.86 -11.03 -7.83
CA GLN A 212 4.95 -12.18 -7.89
C GLN A 212 3.54 -11.79 -7.42
N ARG A 213 2.57 -11.81 -8.34
CA ARG A 213 1.16 -11.65 -7.96
C ARG A 213 0.70 -12.87 -7.16
N GLY A 214 0.05 -12.63 -6.02
CA GLY A 214 -0.44 -13.68 -5.13
C GLY A 214 -1.95 -13.80 -5.18
N ASP A 215 -2.50 -14.14 -6.34
CA ASP A 215 -3.94 -14.34 -6.50
C ASP A 215 -4.34 -15.65 -5.83
N VAL A 216 -5.17 -15.56 -4.78
CA VAL A 216 -5.70 -16.74 -4.07
C VAL A 216 -7.10 -17.02 -4.59
N ALA A 217 -7.25 -18.13 -5.32
CA ALA A 217 -8.55 -18.64 -5.73
C ALA A 217 -8.94 -19.85 -4.88
N LEU A 218 -10.10 -19.77 -4.23
CA LEU A 218 -10.71 -20.91 -3.55
C LEU A 218 -11.60 -21.63 -4.56
N LYS A 219 -11.18 -22.83 -4.96
CA LYS A 219 -11.99 -23.73 -5.81
C LYS A 219 -12.49 -24.89 -4.96
N TRP A 220 -13.70 -25.37 -5.24
CA TRP A 220 -14.20 -26.62 -4.65
C TRP A 220 -13.41 -27.80 -5.23
N LEU A 221 -12.97 -28.71 -4.36
CA LEU A 221 -12.29 -29.92 -4.78
C LEU A 221 -13.33 -30.96 -5.23
N ASP A 222 -13.21 -31.43 -6.46
CA ASP A 222 -13.97 -32.61 -6.90
C ASP A 222 -13.38 -33.86 -6.23
N SER A 223 -14.17 -34.46 -5.33
CA SER A 223 -13.79 -35.67 -4.58
C SER A 223 -13.57 -36.91 -5.45
N SER A 224 -13.98 -36.89 -6.72
CA SER A 224 -13.77 -37.99 -7.66
C SER A 224 -12.35 -38.04 -8.24
N MET A 225 -11.53 -37.01 -8.01
CA MET A 225 -10.14 -36.93 -8.46
C MET A 225 -9.14 -36.81 -7.29
N PRO A 226 -7.96 -37.43 -7.38
CA PRO A 226 -6.89 -37.23 -6.39
C PRO A 226 -6.43 -35.77 -6.35
N ALA A 227 -6.16 -35.25 -5.14
CA ALA A 227 -5.83 -33.84 -4.91
C ALA A 227 -4.67 -33.31 -5.76
N GLN A 228 -3.63 -34.13 -6.03
CA GLN A 228 -2.52 -33.73 -6.92
C GLN A 228 -2.98 -33.40 -8.36
N GLN A 229 -3.97 -34.10 -8.91
CA GLN A 229 -4.45 -33.85 -10.28
C GLN A 229 -5.38 -32.63 -10.36
N ALA A 230 -6.06 -32.29 -9.26
CA ALA A 230 -6.93 -31.11 -9.19
C ALA A 230 -6.15 -29.78 -9.11
N VAL A 231 -4.87 -29.82 -8.71
CA VAL A 231 -4.01 -28.62 -8.65
C VAL A 231 -3.53 -28.18 -10.02
N ASP A 232 -3.35 -29.11 -10.96
CA ASP A 232 -2.83 -28.84 -12.30
C ASP A 232 -3.93 -28.44 -13.32
N THR A 233 -5.19 -28.27 -12.88
CA THR A 233 -6.36 -27.94 -13.73
C THR A 233 -7.01 -26.60 -13.37
#